data_AF-A0A920ISN0-F1
#
_entry.id   AF-A0A920ISN0-F1
#
_cell.length_a   1.000
_cell.length_b   1.000
_cell.length_c   1.000
_cell.angle_alpha   90.00
_cell.angle_beta   90.00
_cell.angle_gamma   90.00
#
_symmetry.space_group_name_H-M   'P 1'
#
loop_
_entity.id
_entity.type
_entity.pdbx_description
1 polymer ?
#
loop_
_entity_poly.entity_id
_entity_poly.type
_entity_poly.pdbx_seq_one_letter_code
_entity_poly.pdbx_strand_id
1 'polypeptide(L)' 'MTNDCYELPNDLVCGLPLLSTQKAKLRLLRDLNISDFARDKINLSVAELEAEKNAVKDLLKT' A
#
# COMPACT_ATOMS: atom_id res chain seq x y z
N MET A 1 12.91 10.73 7.02
CA MET A 1 11.59 10.20 7.36
C MET A 1 10.69 10.46 6.17
N THR A 2 10.27 9.43 5.45
CA THR A 2 9.32 9.60 4.33
C THR A 2 7.95 9.87 4.93
N ASN A 3 7.43 11.09 4.75
CA ASN A 3 6.03 11.43 4.98
C ASN A 3 5.19 10.68 3.96
N ASP A 4 5.05 9.36 4.12
CA ASP A 4 4.22 8.57 3.24
C ASP A 4 2.76 8.79 3.66
N CYS A 5 2.03 9.58 2.89
CA CYS A 5 0.65 9.97 3.20
C CYS A 5 -0.30 8.77 3.34
N TYR A 6 0.09 7.59 2.86
CA TYR A 6 -0.72 6.38 2.93
C TYR A 6 -0.44 5.52 4.17
N GLU A 7 0.66 5.73 4.90
CA GLU A 7 0.98 5.02 6.17
C GLU A 7 0.84 3.48 6.08
N LEU A 8 1.36 2.88 5.00
CA LEU A 8 1.19 1.45 4.71
C LEU A 8 2.37 0.59 5.22
N PRO A 9 2.14 -0.70 5.54
CA PRO A 9 3.21 -1.65 5.81
C PRO A 9 4.14 -1.85 4.59
N ASN A 10 5.45 -1.97 4.84
CA ASN A 10 6.46 -2.08 3.76
C ASN A 10 6.54 -3.47 3.11
N ASP A 11 5.86 -4.47 3.66
CA ASP A 11 5.94 -5.88 3.28
C ASP A 11 4.62 -6.42 2.72
N LEU A 12 3.76 -5.51 2.26
CA LEU A 12 2.51 -5.78 1.56
C LEU A 12 2.56 -5.22 0.14
N VAL A 13 1.89 -5.91 -0.78
CA VAL A 13 1.63 -5.37 -2.12
C VAL A 13 0.28 -4.68 -2.08
N CYS A 14 0.28 -3.36 -2.22
CA CYS A 14 -0.93 -2.53 -2.18
C CYS A 14 -1.13 -1.75 -3.49
N GLY A 15 -2.38 -1.65 -3.94
CA GLY A 15 -2.75 -0.76 -5.03
C GLY A 15 -2.70 0.70 -4.57
N LEU A 16 -1.91 1.54 -5.23
CA LEU A 16 -1.72 2.94 -4.88
C LEU A 16 -1.82 3.83 -6.12
N PRO A 17 -2.16 5.13 -5.97
CA PRO A 17 -2.07 6.08 -7.07
C PRO A 17 -0.60 6.26 -7.49
N LEU A 18 -0.30 5.99 -8.75
CA LEU A 18 1.05 6.06 -9.32
C LEU A 18 1.14 7.07 -10.46
N LEU A 19 2.30 7.69 -10.58
CA LEU A 19 2.71 8.50 -11.72
C LEU A 19 3.76 7.73 -12.54
N SER A 20 3.51 7.62 -13.84
CA SER A 20 4.49 7.08 -14.79
C SER A 20 5.40 8.20 -15.30
N THR A 21 6.69 7.91 -15.40
CA THR A 21 7.68 8.80 -16.04
C THR A 21 8.02 8.29 -17.43
N GLN A 22 8.62 9.14 -18.27
CA GLN A 22 9.01 8.84 -19.66
C GLN A 22 9.94 7.60 -19.85
N LYS A 23 10.42 6.99 -18.75
CA LYS A 23 11.32 5.82 -18.76
C LYS A 23 10.72 4.58 -18.08
N ALA A 24 9.39 4.44 -18.10
CA ALA A 24 8.67 3.34 -17.43
C ALA A 24 8.95 3.21 -15.91
N LYS A 25 9.50 4.26 -15.28
CA LYS A 25 9.65 4.30 -13.82
C LYS A 25 8.36 4.82 -13.21
N LEU A 26 7.88 4.10 -12.21
CA LEU A 26 6.72 4.47 -11.42
C LEU A 26 7.17 5.26 -10.18
N ARG A 27 6.36 6.24 -9.78
CA ARG A 27 6.50 6.95 -8.51
C ARG A 27 5.14 7.03 -7.82
N LEU A 28 5.12 6.92 -6.50
CA LEU A 28 3.92 7.19 -5.72
C LEU A 28 3.48 8.65 -5.94
N LEU A 29 2.17 8.86 -6.13
CA LEU A 29 1.59 10.18 -6.02
C LEU A 29 1.61 10.60 -4.54
N ARG A 30 2.27 11.71 -4.24
CA ARG A 30 2.47 12.22 -2.88
C ARG A 30 1.63 13.47 -2.64
N ASP A 31 1.67 13.97 -1.40
CA ASP A 31 1.06 15.24 -0.99
C ASP A 31 -0.47 15.27 -1.15
N LEU A 32 -1.11 14.10 -1.01
CA LEU A 32 -2.56 13.99 -0.93
C LEU A 32 -3.05 14.17 0.49
N ASN A 33 -4.10 14.97 0.66
CA ASN A 33 -4.86 14.99 1.90
C ASN A 33 -5.80 13.78 1.94
N ILE A 34 -5.55 12.84 2.83
CA ILE A 34 -6.39 11.65 3.02
C ILE A 34 -7.44 11.99 4.07
N SER A 35 -8.73 11.93 3.71
CA SER A 35 -9.82 12.12 4.67
C SER A 35 -9.93 10.95 5.64
N ASP A 36 -10.54 11.16 6.79
CA ASP A 36 -10.78 10.10 7.78
C ASP A 36 -11.53 8.90 7.18
N PHE A 37 -12.57 9.18 6.37
CA PHE A 37 -13.29 8.12 5.65
C PHE A 37 -12.38 7.31 4.72
N ALA A 38 -11.49 7.96 3.97
CA ALA A 38 -10.57 7.26 3.09
C ALA A 38 -9.53 6.47 3.89
N ARG A 39 -9.02 7.03 5.01
CA ARG A 39 -8.11 6.35 5.93
C ARG A 39 -8.73 5.07 6.49
N ASP A 40 -9.99 5.12 6.94
CA ASP A 40 -10.69 3.96 7.47
C ASP A 40 -10.80 2.83 6.43
N LYS A 41 -11.07 3.18 5.17
CA LYS A 41 -11.14 2.20 4.07
C LYS A 41 -9.78 1.64 3.70
N ILE A 42 -8.74 2.46 3.71
CA ILE A 42 -7.36 2.00 3.52
C ILE A 42 -7.00 0.99 4.61
N ASN A 43 -7.24 1.33 5.88
CA ASN A 43 -6.92 0.46 7.01
C ASN A 43 -7.68 -0.86 6.96
N LEU A 44 -8.95 -0.84 6.57
CA LEU A 44 -9.74 -2.07 6.38
C LEU A 44 -9.12 -2.97 5.30
N SER A 45 -8.76 -2.41 4.15
CA SER A 45 -8.14 -3.17 3.06
C SER A 45 -6.73 -3.69 3.42
N VAL A 46 -5.96 -2.94 4.20
CA VAL A 46 -4.66 -3.41 4.73
C VAL A 46 -4.83 -4.62 5.63
N ALA A 47 -5.82 -4.60 6.53
CA ALA A 47 -6.10 -5.74 7.40
C ALA A 47 -6.49 -7.00 6.61
N GLU A 48 -7.25 -6.85 5.52
CA GLU A 48 -7.56 -7.95 4.59
C GLU A 48 -6.30 -8.51 3.93
N LEU A 49 -5.42 -7.64 3.40
CA LEU A 49 -4.16 -8.05 2.75
C LEU A 49 -3.20 -8.75 3.74
N GLU A 50 -3.14 -8.32 5.00
CA GLU A 50 -2.37 -9.01 6.03
C GLU A 50 -2.90 -10.42 6.30
N ALA A 51 -4.23 -10.58 6.36
CA ALA A 51 -4.86 -11.88 6.52
C ALA A 51 -4.56 -12.80 5.31
N GLU A 52 -4.66 -12.28 4.09
CA GLU A 52 -4.32 -13.02 2.86
C GLU A 52 -2.85 -13.45 2.84
N LYS A 53 -1.92 -12.53 3.15
CA LYS A 53 -0.49 -12.84 3.26
C LYS A 53 -0.22 -13.96 4.26
N ASN A 54 -0.86 -13.90 5.43
CA ASN A 54 -0.72 -14.93 6.46
C ASN A 54 -1.30 -16.28 6.02
N ALA A 55 -2.41 -16.27 5.26
CA ALA A 55 -3.04 -17.48 4.74
C ALA A 55 -2.18 -18.19 3.69
N VAL A 56 -1.34 -17.45 2.94
CA VAL A 56 -0.45 -18.02 1.91
C VAL A 56 0.99 -18.23 2.38
N LYS A 57 1.29 -18.03 3.68
CA LYS A 57 2.65 -18.13 4.21
C LYS A 57 3.32 -19.46 3.87
N ASP A 58 2.56 -20.55 3.83
CA ASP A 58 3.07 -21.90 3.57
C ASP A 58 3.48 -22.10 2.09
N LEU A 59 3.07 -21.22 1.18
CA LEU A 59 3.53 -21.20 -0.21
C LEU A 59 4.93 -20.56 -0.34
N LEU A 60 5.29 -19.69 0.59
CA LEU A 60 6.57 -19.02 0.63
C LEU A 60 7.55 -19.94 1.34
N LYS A 61 8.20 -20.84 0.58
CA LYS A 61 9.29 -21.68 1.11
C LYS A 61 10.33 -20.77 1.78
N THR A 62 10.50 -20.94 3.08
CA THR A 62 11.60 -20.32 3.85
C THR A 62 12.86 -21.16 3.71
#